data_AF-A0A2I0R0I3-F1
#
_entry.id   AF-A0A2I0R0I3-F1
#
_cell.length_a   1.000
_cell.length_b   1.000
_cell.length_c   1.000
_cell.angle_alpha   90.00
_cell.angle_beta   90.00
_cell.angle_gamma   90.00
#
_symmetry.space_group_name_H-M   'P 1'
#
loop_
_entity.id
_entity.type
_entity.pdbx_description
1 polymer ?
#
loop_
_entity_poly.entity_id
_entity_poly.type
_entity_poly.pdbx_seq_one_letter_code
_entity_poly.pdbx_strand_id
1 'polypeptide(L)'
;MTYRYQKDGDGNLLRNRLYHINDAVASNIDSTDIDDMGLYTSDPTLINTDNNYSYDAEGRLVKDKQEEIDTIIWTVSGKVKEIRRSLASEKKNVIFEWKWKWICGDGRISLWLPRSGNE
;
A
#
# COMPACT_ATOMS: atom_id res chain seq x y z
N MET A 1 18.00 -0.99 10.70
CA MET A 1 16.87 -0.44 9.93
C MET A 1 17.01 1.06 9.61
N THR A 2 16.75 1.44 8.36
CA THR A 2 16.79 2.82 7.83
C THR A 2 15.55 3.08 6.97
N TYR A 3 14.88 4.20 7.20
CA TYR A 3 13.71 4.63 6.45
C TYR A 3 14.11 5.54 5.28
N ARG A 4 13.59 5.26 4.08
CA ARG A 4 13.92 6.01 2.86
C ARG A 4 12.77 6.92 2.45
N TYR A 5 13.09 8.21 2.37
CA TYR A 5 12.19 9.27 1.95
C TYR A 5 12.78 9.97 0.73
N GLN A 6 11.93 10.61 -0.06
CA GLN A 6 12.38 11.47 -1.16
C GLN A 6 13.07 12.72 -0.60
N LYS A 7 14.29 12.97 -1.08
CA LYS A 7 15.07 14.16 -0.74
C LYS A 7 15.49 14.92 -1.99
N ASP A 8 15.75 16.21 -1.84
CA ASP A 8 16.39 17.01 -2.88
C ASP A 8 17.92 16.79 -2.89
N GLY A 9 18.62 17.49 -3.78
CA GLY A 9 20.08 17.42 -3.89
C GLY A 9 20.83 17.95 -2.66
N ASP A 10 20.17 18.80 -1.85
CA ASP A 10 20.71 19.36 -0.61
C ASP A 10 20.39 18.49 0.62
N GLY A 11 19.66 17.39 0.41
CA GLY A 11 19.27 16.44 1.46
C GLY A 11 18.00 16.81 2.23
N ASN A 12 17.29 17.88 1.84
CA ASN A 12 16.02 18.25 2.44
C ASN A 12 14.91 17.31 1.99
N LEU A 13 13.95 17.04 2.89
CA LEU A 13 12.78 16.23 2.56
C LEU A 13 11.89 16.97 1.57
N LEU A 14 11.66 16.37 0.40
CA LEU A 14 10.70 16.89 -0.57
C LEU A 14 9.26 16.57 -0.16
N ARG A 15 9.04 15.39 0.44
CA ARG A 15 7.72 14.90 0.88
C ARG A 15 7.86 13.98 2.08
N ASN A 16 6.88 14.01 2.97
CA ASN A 16 6.76 13.03 4.06
C ASN A 16 6.06 11.75 3.58
N ARG A 17 6.70 11.02 2.66
CA ARG A 17 6.23 9.73 2.14
C ARG A 17 7.35 8.70 2.27
N LEU A 18 7.06 7.57 2.87
CA LEU A 18 8.01 6.48 3.07
C LEU A 18 8.03 5.59 1.82
N TYR A 19 9.16 5.50 1.13
CA TYR A 19 9.24 4.76 -0.12
C TYR A 19 9.81 3.35 0.05
N HIS A 20 10.70 3.18 1.03
CA HIS A 20 11.47 1.96 1.17
C HIS A 20 12.02 1.85 2.60
N ILE A 21 12.20 0.63 3.08
CA ILE A 21 12.91 0.35 4.33
C ILE A 21 14.11 -0.51 3.96
N ASN A 22 15.27 -0.12 4.47
CA ASN A 22 16.44 -0.98 4.43
C ASN A 22 16.70 -1.53 5.82
N ASP A 23 16.93 -2.83 5.93
CA ASP A 23 17.38 -3.43 7.17
C ASP A 23 18.70 -4.18 7.00
N ALA A 24 19.51 -4.14 8.05
CA ALA A 24 20.83 -4.77 8.07
C ALA A 24 20.78 -6.19 8.63
N VAL A 25 19.69 -6.55 9.32
CA VAL A 25 19.45 -7.89 9.82
C VAL A 25 19.00 -8.78 8.67
N ALA A 26 19.45 -10.04 8.66
CA ALA A 26 19.11 -10.98 7.61
C ALA A 26 17.64 -11.42 7.73
N SER A 27 16.95 -11.55 6.59
CA SER A 27 15.50 -11.81 6.53
C SER A 27 15.03 -13.17 7.01
N ASN A 28 15.95 -14.05 7.40
CA ASN A 28 15.65 -15.40 7.86
C ASN A 28 15.72 -15.53 9.39
N ILE A 29 15.96 -14.43 10.10
CA ILE A 29 16.09 -14.42 11.56
C ILE A 29 14.73 -14.39 12.24
N ASP A 30 13.81 -13.58 11.72
CA ASP A 30 12.41 -13.51 12.14
C ASP A 30 11.57 -13.37 10.87
N SER A 31 10.44 -14.09 10.80
CA SER A 31 9.53 -14.03 9.66
C SER A 31 8.32 -13.14 9.94
N THR A 32 8.31 -12.43 11.07
CA THR A 32 7.16 -11.66 11.56
C THR A 32 7.41 -10.16 11.60
N ASP A 33 8.64 -9.71 11.37
CA ASP A 33 9.00 -8.30 11.25
C ASP A 33 9.13 -7.87 9.77
N ILE A 34 9.65 -6.66 9.55
CA ILE A 34 9.80 -6.07 8.22
C ILE A 34 11.25 -6.23 7.77
N ASP A 35 11.44 -7.04 6.75
CA ASP A 35 12.74 -7.29 6.13
C ASP A 35 13.29 -6.13 5.28
N ASP A 36 14.57 -6.26 4.89
CA ASP A 36 15.18 -5.41 3.87
C ASP A 36 14.44 -5.55 2.52
N MET A 37 14.06 -4.39 1.96
CA MET A 37 13.33 -4.33 0.69
C MET A 37 14.26 -4.24 -0.53
N GLY A 38 15.58 -4.44 -0.36
CA GLY A 38 16.57 -4.37 -1.43
C GLY A 38 17.02 -2.94 -1.77
N LEU A 39 17.33 -2.68 -3.05
CA LEU A 39 17.90 -1.40 -3.48
C LEU A 39 16.85 -0.27 -3.50
N TYR A 40 17.18 0.85 -2.88
CA TYR A 40 16.38 2.08 -2.92
C TYR A 40 16.73 2.95 -4.14
N THR A 41 15.72 3.38 -4.89
CA THR A 41 15.82 4.32 -6.01
C THR A 41 15.37 5.72 -5.59
N SER A 42 16.27 6.70 -5.66
CA SER A 42 16.00 8.11 -5.34
C SER A 42 15.59 8.97 -6.54
N ASP A 43 15.65 8.42 -7.76
CA ASP A 43 15.30 9.14 -8.99
C ASP A 43 13.83 9.59 -8.93
N PRO A 44 13.52 10.91 -8.99
CA PRO A 44 12.16 11.42 -8.91
C PRO A 44 11.17 10.83 -9.93
N THR A 45 11.67 10.38 -11.08
CA THR A 45 10.85 9.78 -12.15
C THR A 45 10.53 8.30 -11.89
N LEU A 46 11.37 7.61 -11.12
CA LEU A 46 11.26 6.18 -10.83
C LEU A 46 10.89 5.88 -9.37
N ILE A 47 10.89 6.90 -8.49
CA ILE A 47 10.71 6.73 -7.05
C ILE A 47 9.37 6.08 -6.68
N ASN A 48 8.33 6.27 -7.50
CA ASN A 48 7.00 5.67 -7.32
C ASN A 48 6.80 4.38 -8.14
N THR A 49 7.80 3.86 -8.85
CA THR A 49 7.68 2.62 -9.63
C THR A 49 8.66 1.56 -9.13
N ASP A 50 9.87 1.96 -8.76
CA ASP A 50 10.98 1.05 -8.55
C ASP A 50 11.16 0.67 -7.08
N ASN A 51 10.72 1.51 -6.15
CA ASN A 51 10.75 1.21 -4.71
C ASN A 51 9.64 0.25 -4.26
N ASN A 52 9.69 -0.20 -3.00
CA ASN A 52 8.68 -1.08 -2.42
C ASN A 52 7.29 -0.43 -2.35
N TYR A 53 7.23 0.80 -1.81
CA TYR A 53 6.00 1.56 -1.65
C TYR A 53 5.81 2.55 -2.80
N SER A 54 4.57 2.69 -3.25
CA SER A 54 4.20 3.69 -4.26
C SER A 54 2.91 4.38 -3.88
N TYR A 55 2.76 5.62 -4.33
CA TYR A 55 1.64 6.47 -3.96
C TYR A 55 0.95 7.06 -5.20
N ASP A 56 -0.35 7.31 -5.08
CA ASP A 56 -1.08 8.09 -6.06
C ASP A 56 -0.80 9.60 -5.95
N ALA A 57 -1.46 10.38 -6.81
CA ALA A 57 -1.35 11.83 -6.84
C ALA A 57 -1.81 12.46 -5.52
N GLU A 58 -2.88 11.93 -4.93
CA GLU A 58 -3.43 12.35 -3.64
C GLU A 58 -2.55 11.93 -2.45
N GLY A 59 -1.60 11.01 -2.63
CA GLY A 59 -0.67 10.55 -1.61
C GLY A 59 -1.13 9.34 -0.80
N ARG A 60 -2.09 8.57 -1.31
CA ARG A 60 -2.51 7.29 -0.74
C ARG A 60 -1.61 6.18 -1.27
N LEU A 61 -1.38 5.15 -0.44
CA LEU A 61 -0.60 3.97 -0.83
C LEU A 61 -1.34 3.21 -1.94
N VAL A 62 -0.63 2.84 -3.01
CA VAL A 62 -1.17 2.05 -4.12
C VAL A 62 -0.43 0.75 -4.37
N LYS A 63 0.81 0.60 -3.90
CA LYS A 63 1.64 -0.60 -4.11
C LYS A 63 2.49 -0.89 -2.88
N ASP A 64 2.68 -2.17 -2.61
CA ASP A 64 3.58 -2.72 -1.60
C ASP A 64 4.12 -4.06 -2.11
N LYS A 65 5.38 -4.08 -2.59
CA LYS A 65 5.94 -5.25 -3.28
C LYS A 65 6.21 -6.42 -2.33
N GLN A 66 6.70 -6.15 -1.12
CA GLN A 66 6.99 -7.16 -0.10
C GLN A 66 5.72 -7.87 0.35
N GLU A 67 4.60 -7.16 0.45
CA GLU A 67 3.28 -7.77 0.71
C GLU A 67 2.58 -8.33 -0.53
N GLU A 68 3.26 -8.32 -1.68
CA GLU A 68 2.75 -8.78 -2.97
C GLU A 68 1.50 -8.03 -3.43
N ILE A 69 1.33 -6.78 -3.00
CA ILE A 69 0.25 -5.88 -3.40
C ILE A 69 0.70 -5.12 -4.64
N ASP A 70 0.07 -5.40 -5.78
CA ASP A 70 0.35 -4.66 -7.01
C ASP A 70 -0.42 -3.33 -7.07
N THR A 71 -1.72 -3.36 -6.74
CA THR A 71 -2.57 -2.18 -6.87
C THR A 71 -3.61 -2.11 -5.75
N ILE A 72 -3.72 -0.96 -5.08
CA ILE A 72 -4.82 -0.62 -4.17
C ILE A 72 -5.72 0.41 -4.86
N ILE A 73 -6.99 0.03 -5.06
CA ILE A 73 -8.01 0.90 -5.63
C ILE A 73 -8.80 1.55 -4.50
N TRP A 74 -8.84 2.88 -4.51
CA TRP A 74 -9.54 3.69 -3.53
C TRP A 74 -10.90 4.17 -4.07
N THR A 75 -11.88 4.31 -3.19
CA THR A 75 -13.13 5.03 -3.48
C THR A 75 -12.89 6.54 -3.50
N VAL A 76 -13.81 7.28 -4.12
CA VAL A 76 -13.83 8.76 -4.07
C VAL A 76 -13.93 9.27 -2.62
N SER A 77 -14.55 8.49 -1.73
CA SER A 77 -14.65 8.78 -0.30
C SER A 77 -13.39 8.45 0.51
N GLY A 78 -12.29 8.02 -0.13
CA GLY A 78 -11.01 7.77 0.52
C GLY A 78 -10.93 6.43 1.25
N LYS A 79 -11.76 5.45 0.88
CA LYS A 79 -11.77 4.12 1.50
C LYS A 79 -11.27 3.07 0.52
N VAL A 80 -10.62 2.01 1.01
CA VAL A 80 -10.16 0.93 0.13
C VAL A 80 -11.36 0.23 -0.49
N LYS A 81 -11.36 0.13 -1.81
CA LYS A 81 -12.37 -0.59 -2.61
C LYS A 81 -11.88 -1.99 -2.98
N GLU A 82 -10.62 -2.11 -3.38
CA GLU A 82 -10.05 -3.37 -3.86
C GLU A 82 -8.54 -3.36 -3.67
N ILE A 83 -7.99 -4.52 -3.31
CA ILE A 83 -6.55 -4.80 -3.26
C ILE A 83 -6.29 -5.92 -4.24
N ARG A 84 -5.53 -5.61 -5.29
CA ARG A 84 -5.04 -6.55 -6.29
C ARG A 84 -3.64 -7.00 -5.91
N ARG A 85 -3.47 -8.32 -5.84
CA ARG A 85 -2.18 -8.96 -5.61
C ARG A 85 -1.44 -9.16 -6.92
N SER A 86 -0.13 -9.33 -6.83
CA SER A 86 0.71 -9.63 -7.99
C SER A 86 0.32 -10.99 -8.59
N LEU A 87 0.62 -11.22 -9.88
CA LEU A 87 0.28 -12.49 -10.54
C LEU A 87 0.99 -13.72 -9.93
N ALA A 88 2.12 -13.50 -9.24
CA ALA A 88 2.88 -14.55 -8.58
C ALA A 88 2.41 -14.82 -7.14
N SER A 89 1.52 -13.99 -6.60
CA SER A 89 1.02 -14.12 -5.23
C SER A 89 0.07 -15.30 -5.09
N GLU A 90 0.28 -16.12 -4.06
CA GLU A 90 -0.69 -17.13 -3.63
C GLU A 90 -1.87 -16.53 -2.83
N LYS A 91 -1.70 -15.29 -2.35
CA LYS A 91 -2.74 -14.54 -1.64
C LYS A 91 -3.82 -14.09 -2.63
N LYS A 92 -5.09 -14.18 -2.20
CA LYS A 92 -6.23 -13.73 -3.01
C LYS A 92 -6.35 -12.21 -3.06
N ASN A 93 -6.94 -11.73 -4.16
CA ASN A 93 -7.46 -10.37 -4.25
C ASN A 93 -8.54 -10.13 -3.19
N VAL A 94 -8.60 -8.92 -2.66
CA VAL A 94 -9.58 -8.53 -1.64
C VAL A 94 -10.46 -7.42 -2.17
N ILE A 95 -11.77 -7.62 -2.16
CA ILE A 95 -12.74 -6.64 -2.64
C ILE A 95 -13.64 -6.22 -1.47
N PHE A 96 -13.87 -4.92 -1.35
CA PHE A 96 -14.70 -4.33 -0.31
C PHE A 96 -15.97 -3.76 -0.94
N GLU A 97 -17.11 -4.38 -0.61
CA GLU A 97 -18.41 -3.92 -1.06
C GLU A 97 -19.05 -2.98 -0.04
N TRP A 98 -19.55 -1.86 -0.53
CA TRP A 98 -20.30 -0.90 0.26
C TRP A 98 -21.78 -1.23 0.20
N LYS A 99 -22.34 -1.72 1.30
CA LYS A 99 -23.79 -1.99 1.40
C LYS A 99 -24.44 -1.01 2.36
N TRP A 100 -25.52 -0.41 1.88
CA TRP A 100 -26.43 0.35 2.71
C TRP A 100 -27.35 -0.64 3.40
N LYS A 101 -27.41 -0.57 4.74
CA LYS A 101 -28.47 -1.23 5.49
C LYS A 101 -29.46 -0.16 5.94
N TRP A 102 -30.70 -0.29 5.47
CA TRP A 102 -31.79 0.50 5.99
C TRP A 102 -32.02 0.10 7.44
N ILE A 103 -31.94 1.08 8.34
CA ILE A 103 -32.50 0.97 9.67
C ILE A 103 -33.82 1.73 9.59
N CYS A 104 -34.87 1.22 10.21
CA CYS A 104 -36.15 1.91 10.22
C CYS A 104 -36.02 3.31 10.87
N GLY A 105 -36.75 4.29 10.34
CA GLY A 105 -36.50 5.71 10.61
C GLY A 105 -35.41 6.26 9.69
N ASP A 106 -35.41 7.55 9.38
CA ASP A 106 -34.64 8.16 8.28
C ASP A 106 -33.08 8.11 8.41
N GLY A 107 -32.56 7.28 9.30
CA GLY A 107 -31.13 7.00 9.50
C GLY A 107 -30.62 5.88 8.60
N ARG A 108 -29.55 6.16 7.83
CA ARG A 108 -28.76 5.15 7.11
C ARG A 108 -27.46 4.90 7.86
N ILE A 109 -27.12 3.63 8.12
CA ILE A 109 -25.78 3.23 8.56
C ILE A 109 -25.10 2.44 7.43
N SER A 110 -23.86 2.81 7.12
CA SER A 110 -22.98 2.04 6.22
C SER A 110 -22.19 1.01 7.01
N LEU A 111 -22.35 -0.27 6.70
CA LEU A 111 -21.57 -1.36 7.32
C LEU A 111 -20.46 -1.80 6.35
N TRP A 112 -19.24 -1.92 6.87
CA TRP A 112 -18.07 -2.39 6.11
C TRP A 112 -17.99 -3.92 6.21
N LEU A 113 -18.22 -4.62 5.10
CA LEU A 113 -18.16 -6.08 5.03
C LEU A 113 -17.14 -6.51 3.96
N PRO A 114 -16.02 -7.16 4.33
CA PRO A 114 -15.10 -7.73 3.36
C PRO A 114 -15.74 -8.95 2.69
N ARG A 115 -15.53 -9.12 1.37
CA ARG A 115 -15.82 -10.38 0.67
C ARG A 115 -14.61 -10.75 -0.18
N SER A 116 -14.14 -11.99 -0.09
CA SER A 116 -13.13 -12.49 -1.03
C SER A 116 -13.78 -12.59 -2.42
N GLY A 117 -13.35 -11.74 -3.35
CA GLY A 117 -13.69 -11.88 -4.77
C GLY A 117 -12.77 -12.92 -5.39
N ASN A 118 -13.33 -14.02 -5.89
CA ASN A 118 -12.61 -14.90 -6.81
C ASN A 118 -12.98 -14.40 -8.22
N GLU A 119 -12.13 -13.62 -8.88
CA GLU A 119 -11.98 -13.55 -10.34
C GLU A 119 -10.54 -13.16 -10.65
#